data_AF-A0A9J7Z0E1-F1
#
_entry.id   AF-A0A9J7Z0E1-F1
#
_cell.length_a   1.000
_cell.length_b   1.000
_cell.length_c   1.000
_cell.angle_alpha   90.00
_cell.angle_beta   90.00
_cell.angle_gamma   90.00
#
_symmetry.space_group_name_H-M   'P 1'
#
loop_
_entity.id
_entity.type
_entity.pdbx_description
1 polymer ?
#
loop_
_entity_poly.entity_id
_entity_poly.type
_entity_poly.pdbx_seq_one_letter_code
_entity_poly.pdbx_strand_id
1 'polypeptide(L)'
;MRDESTEPTYGCQVTIQSEQEKQMMKIYRKEEKKERKREKRGDTCENKFHFDPKEMRSQRQDTSSARSRTLCRHSENDRQTTTTRSSFLMLLPEGIRRENNKMYEEVEIPHNEPMPTGFKEKPVYILELDEIGQLVFKGIKRLNAIQSIVFETAYNTNENLLIHAPNGVGKTSITMLTILHEIRQHLQPGGVICKDQFKILYVAPMKALAAEMTNYLSKRLVPLGIAVKELTGDMQLTKGEILHTQKLVTTPEKWVVVTRKSVGDVSQIV
;
A
#
# COMPACT_ATOMS: atom_id res chain seq x y z
N MET A 1 50.97 20.67 -0.52
CA MET A 1 50.36 19.38 -0.89
C MET A 1 48.86 19.52 -0.71
N ARG A 2 48.12 19.70 -1.81
CA ARG A 2 46.65 19.70 -1.83
C ARG A 2 46.25 18.31 -2.32
N ASP A 3 45.48 17.60 -1.52
CA ASP A 3 45.06 16.23 -1.83
C ASP A 3 43.82 16.27 -2.73
N GLU A 4 43.83 15.42 -3.76
CA GLU A 4 42.89 15.40 -4.88
C GLU A 4 41.51 14.86 -4.46
N SER A 5 40.46 15.59 -4.84
CA SER A 5 39.06 15.18 -4.71
C SER A 5 38.75 14.02 -5.65
N THR A 6 38.55 12.83 -5.09
CA THR A 6 38.07 11.64 -5.82
C THR A 6 36.56 11.74 -6.04
N GLU A 7 36.13 12.06 -7.26
CA GLU A 7 34.72 12.03 -7.65
C GLU A 7 34.23 10.57 -7.82
N PRO A 8 33.02 10.22 -7.34
CA PRO A 8 32.47 8.89 -7.55
C PRO A 8 31.94 8.70 -8.98
N THR A 9 32.20 7.53 -9.55
CA THR A 9 31.80 7.15 -10.91
C THR A 9 30.28 7.02 -11.02
N TYR A 10 29.66 7.82 -11.89
CA TYR A 10 28.22 7.81 -12.14
C TYR A 10 27.77 6.47 -12.74
N GLY A 11 26.85 5.80 -12.05
CA GLY A 11 26.12 4.65 -12.58
C GLY A 11 25.22 5.05 -13.75
N CYS A 12 25.21 4.24 -14.81
CA CYS A 12 24.46 4.48 -16.02
C CYS A 12 22.94 4.39 -15.75
N GLN A 13 22.25 5.53 -15.73
CA GLN A 13 20.80 5.58 -15.55
C GLN A 13 20.10 5.37 -16.90
N VAL A 14 19.40 4.23 -17.03
CA VAL A 14 18.59 3.93 -18.22
C VAL A 14 17.20 4.52 -18.03
N THR A 15 16.81 5.43 -18.92
CA THR A 15 15.47 6.03 -18.95
C THR A 15 14.65 5.35 -20.05
N ILE A 16 13.60 4.62 -19.68
CA ILE A 16 12.67 4.02 -20.64
C ILE A 16 11.65 5.10 -21.04
N GLN A 17 11.66 5.51 -22.31
CA GLN A 17 10.74 6.50 -22.87
C GLN A 17 9.89 5.86 -23.97
N SER A 18 8.60 6.20 -24.00
CA SER A 18 7.69 5.78 -25.08
C SER A 18 8.08 6.44 -26.41
N GLU A 19 7.80 5.79 -27.55
CA GLU A 19 8.10 6.35 -28.88
C GLU A 19 7.43 7.71 -29.12
N GLN A 20 6.22 7.90 -28.58
CA GLN A 20 5.48 9.15 -28.67
C GLN A 20 6.18 10.29 -27.93
N GLU A 21 6.79 10.01 -26.78
CA GLU A 21 7.55 11.00 -26.00
C GLU A 21 8.83 11.42 -26.72
N LYS A 22 9.53 10.48 -27.37
CA LYS A 22 10.71 10.78 -28.20
C LYS A 22 10.36 11.67 -29.39
N GLN A 23 9.21 11.44 -30.03
CA GLN A 23 8.74 12.29 -31.14
C GLN A 23 8.37 13.68 -30.65
N MET A 24 7.67 13.79 -29.53
CA MET A 24 7.26 15.07 -28.93
C MET A 24 8.48 15.91 -28.51
N MET A 25 9.52 15.29 -27.93
CA MET A 25 10.77 15.98 -27.61
C MET A 25 11.52 16.49 -28.84
N LYS A 26 11.51 15.75 -29.96
CA LYS A 26 12.12 16.21 -31.22
C LYS A 26 11.40 17.44 -31.77
N ILE A 27 10.07 17.48 -31.68
CA ILE A 27 9.25 18.62 -32.11
C ILE A 27 9.57 19.83 -31.23
N TYR A 28 9.59 19.66 -29.90
CA TYR A 28 9.86 20.75 -28.96
C TYR A 28 11.26 21.36 -29.19
N ARG A 29 12.29 20.54 -29.38
CA ARG A 29 13.64 21.02 -29.69
C ARG A 29 13.74 21.73 -31.04
N LYS A 30 12.89 21.39 -32.01
CA LYS A 30 12.86 22.04 -33.32
C LYS A 30 12.16 23.40 -33.26
N GLU A 31 11.07 23.49 -32.50
CA GLU A 31 10.36 24.74 -32.17
C GLU A 31 11.27 25.70 -31.42
N GLU A 32 11.95 25.23 -30.37
CA GLU A 32 12.84 26.06 -29.55
C GLU A 32 14.04 26.61 -30.35
N LYS A 33 14.58 25.82 -31.29
CA LYS A 33 15.62 26.28 -32.23
C LYS A 33 15.10 27.28 -33.25
N LYS A 34 13.82 27.20 -33.62
CA LYS A 34 13.17 28.12 -34.57
C LYS A 34 12.83 29.44 -33.88
N GLU A 35 12.41 29.38 -32.62
CA GLU A 35 12.13 30.53 -31.76
C GLU A 35 13.40 31.33 -31.47
N ARG A 36 14.49 30.67 -31.03
CA ARG A 36 15.81 31.32 -30.86
C ARG A 36 16.37 31.92 -32.16
N LYS A 37 15.99 31.39 -33.33
CA LYS A 37 16.37 31.97 -34.64
C LYS A 37 15.52 33.18 -35.02
N ARG A 38 14.25 33.24 -34.58
CA ARG A 38 13.37 34.40 -34.76
C ARG A 38 13.79 35.54 -33.83
N GLU A 39 14.11 35.24 -32.58
CA GLU A 39 14.65 36.22 -31.63
C GLU A 39 15.97 36.83 -32.12
N LYS A 40 16.86 36.01 -32.71
CA LYS A 40 18.12 36.50 -33.30
C LYS A 40 17.96 37.29 -34.60
N ARG A 41 16.81 37.24 -35.27
CA ARG A 41 16.58 37.96 -36.54
C ARG A 41 15.95 39.34 -36.35
N GLY A 42 15.53 39.70 -35.13
CA GLY A 42 15.07 41.05 -34.84
C GLY A 42 13.94 41.56 -35.74
N ASP A 43 13.04 40.68 -36.19
CA ASP A 43 11.86 41.10 -36.95
C ASP A 43 10.87 41.75 -35.99
N THR A 44 10.97 43.08 -35.89
CA THR A 44 9.97 43.92 -35.23
C THR A 44 9.11 44.55 -36.33
N CYS A 45 7.99 43.91 -36.67
CA CYS A 45 6.95 44.53 -37.49
C CYS A 45 5.58 44.14 -36.92
N GLU A 46 4.86 45.15 -36.47
CA GLU A 46 3.49 45.05 -35.97
C GLU A 46 2.55 44.40 -37.00
N ASN A 47 1.73 43.45 -36.55
CA ASN A 47 0.45 43.20 -37.20
C ASN A 47 -0.60 42.85 -36.14
N LYS A 48 -1.69 43.62 -36.16
CA LYS A 48 -2.82 43.61 -35.22
C LYS A 48 -3.40 42.21 -35.05
N PHE A 49 -3.30 41.64 -33.83
CA PHE A 49 -4.22 40.60 -33.40
C PHE A 49 -5.49 41.26 -32.86
N HIS A 50 -6.59 41.08 -33.58
CA HIS A 50 -7.94 41.33 -33.08
C HIS A 50 -8.19 40.36 -31.91
N PHE A 51 -8.39 40.92 -30.72
CA PHE A 51 -8.66 40.16 -29.51
C PHE A 51 -10.18 39.99 -29.37
N ASP A 52 -10.73 38.86 -29.85
CA ASP A 52 -12.13 38.50 -29.57
C ASP A 52 -12.19 37.53 -28.36
N PRO A 53 -12.74 37.95 -27.21
CA PRO A 53 -12.80 37.15 -25.99
C PRO A 53 -13.62 35.85 -26.11
N LYS A 54 -14.45 35.70 -27.15
CA LYS A 54 -15.32 34.53 -27.33
C LYS A 54 -14.59 33.34 -27.97
N GLU A 55 -13.69 33.59 -28.93
CA GLU A 55 -12.91 32.54 -29.60
C GLU A 55 -11.92 31.86 -28.63
N MET A 56 -11.30 32.64 -27.74
CA MET A 56 -10.38 32.12 -26.72
C MET A 56 -11.10 31.29 -25.64
N ARG A 57 -12.40 31.51 -25.40
CA ARG A 57 -13.19 30.66 -24.48
C ARG A 57 -13.47 29.29 -25.08
N SER A 58 -13.79 29.22 -26.38
CA SER A 58 -13.97 27.95 -27.09
C SER A 58 -12.66 27.15 -27.13
N GLN A 59 -11.54 27.81 -27.44
CA GLN A 59 -10.22 27.17 -27.50
C GLN A 59 -9.69 26.73 -26.13
N ARG A 60 -10.06 27.43 -25.04
CA ARG A 60 -9.77 27.01 -23.65
C ARG A 60 -10.62 25.81 -23.22
N GLN A 61 -11.86 25.69 -23.69
CA GLN A 61 -12.67 24.49 -23.44
C GLN A 61 -12.10 23.28 -24.19
N ASP A 62 -11.70 23.43 -25.45
CA ASP A 62 -11.12 22.33 -26.25
C ASP A 62 -9.71 21.91 -25.79
N THR A 63 -8.90 22.84 -25.25
CA THR A 63 -7.57 22.51 -24.69
C THR A 63 -7.63 22.02 -23.25
N SER A 64 -8.71 22.29 -22.52
CA SER A 64 -8.94 21.76 -21.15
C SER A 64 -9.34 20.29 -21.14
N SER A 65 -9.97 19.78 -22.21
CA SER A 65 -10.27 18.34 -22.34
C SER A 65 -9.03 17.51 -22.73
N ALA A 66 -8.01 18.14 -23.33
CA ALA A 66 -6.81 17.44 -23.84
C ALA A 66 -5.54 17.58 -22.95
N ARG A 67 -5.58 18.34 -21.85
CA ARG A 67 -4.44 18.51 -20.93
C ARG A 67 -4.63 17.80 -19.59
N SER A 68 -4.78 16.48 -19.65
CA SER A 68 -4.27 15.60 -18.61
C SER A 68 -2.86 15.16 -19.04
N ARG A 69 -1.82 15.94 -18.67
CA ARG A 69 -0.42 15.49 -18.68
C ARG A 69 0.48 16.44 -17.88
N THR A 70 1.00 15.86 -16.82
CA THR A 70 1.87 16.35 -15.74
C THR A 70 3.24 16.84 -16.26
N LEU A 71 3.78 17.90 -15.65
CA LEU A 71 5.18 18.30 -15.79
C LEU A 71 5.68 18.93 -14.48
N CYS A 72 6.57 18.23 -13.77
CA CYS A 72 7.36 18.79 -12.68
C CYS A 72 8.86 18.60 -12.98
N ARG A 73 9.64 19.64 -12.69
CA ARG A 73 11.08 19.75 -12.86
C ARG A 73 11.69 19.76 -11.46
N HIS A 74 12.55 18.79 -11.13
CA HIS A 74 13.20 18.70 -9.81
C HIS A 74 14.53 19.47 -9.78
N SER A 75 14.79 20.11 -8.64
CA SER A 75 16.11 20.46 -8.12
C SER A 75 16.12 19.97 -6.67
N GLU A 76 17.05 19.06 -6.35
CA GLU A 76 17.17 18.41 -5.05
C GLU A 76 18.27 19.07 -4.23
N ASN A 77 17.90 19.55 -3.06
CA ASN A 77 18.70 19.52 -1.84
C ASN A 77 17.72 19.69 -0.68
N ASP A 78 17.51 18.65 0.13
CA ASP A 78 17.54 18.81 1.59
C ASP A 78 17.30 17.49 2.35
N ARG A 79 18.21 17.25 3.30
CA ARG A 79 18.05 16.36 4.44
C ARG A 79 17.13 17.04 5.44
N GLN A 80 15.93 16.49 5.72
CA GLN A 80 15.27 16.54 7.05
C GLN A 80 13.86 15.91 7.02
N THR A 81 13.59 15.11 8.08
CA THR A 81 12.30 14.80 8.72
C THR A 81 11.14 14.28 7.85
N THR A 82 10.23 13.53 8.45
CA THR A 82 9.10 12.78 7.83
C THR A 82 8.04 13.63 7.10
N THR A 83 8.37 14.86 6.69
CA THR A 83 7.51 15.72 5.87
C THR A 83 8.28 16.24 4.64
N THR A 84 9.00 15.38 3.93
CA THR A 84 9.45 15.72 2.58
C THR A 84 8.26 15.60 1.63
N ARG A 85 7.45 16.66 1.52
CA ARG A 85 6.49 16.81 0.43
C ARG A 85 7.28 16.96 -0.87
N SER A 86 7.70 15.81 -1.42
CA SER A 86 7.85 15.66 -2.86
C SER A 86 6.63 16.32 -3.50
N SER A 87 6.89 17.19 -4.47
CA SER A 87 5.91 17.96 -5.25
C SER A 87 5.03 17.03 -6.09
N PHE A 88 4.27 16.15 -5.43
CA PHE A 88 3.19 15.41 -6.02
C PHE A 88 2.04 16.39 -6.18
N LEU A 89 1.71 16.73 -7.44
CA LEU A 89 0.43 17.36 -7.74
C LEU A 89 -0.66 16.41 -7.21
N MET A 90 -1.27 16.76 -6.06
CA MET A 90 -2.38 15.99 -5.52
C MET A 90 -3.55 16.10 -6.49
N LEU A 91 -3.74 15.06 -7.29
CA LEU A 91 -4.94 14.86 -8.09
C LEU A 91 -6.08 14.60 -7.11
N LEU A 92 -6.90 15.63 -6.95
CA LEU A 92 -8.09 15.58 -6.13
C LEU A 92 -9.25 14.98 -6.94
N PRO A 93 -10.09 14.11 -6.35
CA PRO A 93 -11.31 13.61 -6.98
C PRO A 93 -12.20 14.70 -7.57
N GLU A 94 -12.97 14.35 -8.60
CA GLU A 94 -13.96 15.26 -9.17
C GLU A 94 -15.06 15.60 -8.14
N GLY A 95 -15.58 16.82 -8.20
CA GLY A 95 -16.65 17.28 -7.29
C GLY A 95 -16.19 17.89 -5.96
N ILE A 96 -14.89 18.15 -5.77
CA ILE A 96 -14.38 18.80 -4.57
C ILE A 96 -14.74 20.28 -4.53
N ARG A 97 -15.29 20.72 -3.38
CA ARG A 97 -15.55 22.13 -3.09
C ARG A 97 -14.43 22.67 -2.22
N ARG A 98 -13.90 23.84 -2.58
CA ARG A 98 -12.88 24.54 -1.79
C ARG A 98 -13.38 25.91 -1.43
N GLU A 99 -13.40 26.22 -0.14
CA GLU A 99 -13.77 27.52 0.39
C GLU A 99 -12.58 28.07 1.17
N ASN A 100 -12.08 29.24 0.76
CA ASN A 100 -10.90 29.85 1.36
C ASN A 100 -11.29 31.12 2.11
N ASN A 101 -11.05 31.12 3.42
CA ASN A 101 -11.24 32.26 4.30
C ASN A 101 -9.88 32.80 4.78
N LYS A 102 -9.85 34.02 5.30
CA LYS A 102 -8.60 34.66 5.78
C LYS A 102 -7.86 33.86 6.88
N MET A 103 -8.55 32.96 7.58
CA MET A 103 -8.02 32.19 8.71
C MET A 103 -7.79 30.70 8.39
N TYR A 104 -8.49 30.13 7.39
CA TYR A 104 -8.42 28.70 7.06
C TYR A 104 -8.89 28.43 5.63
N GLU A 105 -8.41 27.32 5.06
CA GLU A 105 -8.92 26.73 3.82
C GLU A 105 -9.72 25.47 4.18
N GLU A 106 -10.96 25.41 3.71
CA GLU A 106 -11.84 24.26 3.84
C GLU A 106 -11.94 23.55 2.50
N VAL A 107 -11.73 22.22 2.52
CA VAL A 107 -11.80 21.36 1.33
C VAL A 107 -12.78 20.24 1.63
N GLU A 108 -13.95 20.29 1.01
CA GLU A 108 -14.98 19.26 1.12
C GLU A 108 -14.75 18.18 0.06
N ILE A 109 -14.52 16.95 0.51
CA ILE A 109 -14.32 15.78 -0.35
C ILE A 109 -15.62 14.96 -0.34
N PRO A 110 -16.31 14.81 -1.49
CA PRO A 110 -17.52 14.01 -1.55
C PRO A 110 -17.21 12.53 -1.27
N HIS A 111 -18.20 11.80 -0.76
CA HIS A 111 -18.06 10.36 -0.59
C HIS A 111 -17.96 9.68 -1.95
N ASN A 112 -17.15 8.63 -2.04
CA ASN A 112 -16.99 7.89 -3.28
C ASN A 112 -18.22 7.00 -3.51
N GLU A 113 -18.75 6.98 -4.74
CA GLU A 113 -19.77 6.01 -5.10
C GLU A 113 -19.17 4.60 -5.03
N PRO A 114 -19.90 3.61 -4.49
CA PRO A 114 -19.41 2.25 -4.47
C PRO A 114 -19.19 1.78 -5.90
N MET A 115 -18.07 1.10 -6.15
CA MET A 115 -17.76 0.57 -7.47
C MET A 115 -18.96 -0.25 -7.97
N PRO A 116 -19.49 0.03 -9.18
CA PRO A 116 -20.59 -0.75 -9.72
C PRO A 116 -20.19 -2.21 -9.73
N THR A 117 -21.07 -3.09 -9.25
CA THR A 117 -20.86 -4.55 -9.18
C THR A 117 -20.82 -5.14 -10.59
N GLY A 118 -19.79 -4.80 -11.36
CA GLY A 118 -19.55 -5.23 -12.74
C GLY A 118 -18.71 -6.51 -12.81
N PHE A 119 -18.02 -6.86 -11.74
CA PHE A 119 -17.38 -8.17 -11.60
C PHE A 119 -18.39 -9.15 -11.01
N LYS A 120 -18.68 -10.24 -11.73
CA LYS A 120 -19.48 -11.37 -11.26
C LYS A 120 -18.72 -12.14 -10.18
N GLU A 121 -18.45 -11.51 -9.06
CA GLU A 121 -17.79 -12.15 -7.93
C GLU A 121 -18.84 -12.84 -7.10
N LYS A 122 -18.76 -14.17 -7.05
CA LYS A 122 -19.63 -14.98 -6.23
C LYS A 122 -19.24 -14.70 -4.77
N PRO A 123 -20.13 -14.15 -3.93
CA PRO A 123 -19.82 -13.95 -2.53
C PRO A 123 -19.56 -15.31 -1.87
N VAL A 124 -18.47 -15.42 -1.12
CA VAL A 124 -18.13 -16.65 -0.40
C VAL A 124 -18.94 -16.68 0.89
N TYR A 125 -19.77 -17.71 1.04
CA TYR A 125 -20.56 -17.90 2.26
C TYR A 125 -19.77 -18.70 3.28
N ILE A 126 -19.94 -18.37 4.57
CA ILE A 126 -19.21 -19.10 5.62
C ILE A 126 -19.59 -20.59 5.64
N LEU A 127 -20.82 -20.92 5.27
CA LEU A 127 -21.32 -22.28 5.14
C LEU A 127 -20.59 -23.10 4.05
N GLU A 128 -19.92 -22.45 3.10
CA GLU A 128 -19.14 -23.10 2.05
C GLU A 128 -17.70 -23.41 2.51
N LEU A 129 -17.25 -22.88 3.66
CA LEU A 129 -15.96 -23.23 4.25
C LEU A 129 -16.03 -24.62 4.90
N ASP A 130 -14.85 -25.19 5.16
CA ASP A 130 -14.68 -26.39 5.99
C ASP A 130 -15.08 -26.14 7.46
N GLU A 131 -15.18 -27.22 8.24
CA GLU A 131 -15.61 -27.18 9.64
C GLU A 131 -14.76 -26.23 10.50
N ILE A 132 -13.45 -26.21 10.26
CA ILE A 132 -12.50 -25.33 10.95
C ILE A 132 -12.77 -23.87 10.60
N GLY A 133 -12.93 -23.54 9.31
CA GLY A 133 -13.28 -22.20 8.85
C GLY A 133 -14.61 -21.72 9.43
N GLN A 134 -15.63 -22.57 9.40
CA GLN A 134 -16.95 -22.28 9.98
C GLN A 134 -16.87 -21.98 11.48
N LEU A 135 -16.06 -22.74 12.22
CA LEU A 135 -15.89 -22.57 13.66
C LEU A 135 -15.25 -21.22 14.01
N VAL A 136 -14.22 -20.82 13.27
CA VAL A 136 -13.50 -19.56 13.51
C VAL A 136 -14.31 -18.35 13.07
N PHE A 137 -15.01 -18.43 11.94
CA PHE A 137 -15.88 -17.36 11.44
C PHE A 137 -17.31 -17.43 12.01
N LYS A 138 -17.53 -18.14 13.12
CA LYS A 138 -18.83 -18.20 13.79
C LYS A 138 -19.41 -16.79 14.02
N GLY A 139 -20.68 -16.62 13.63
CA GLY A 139 -21.40 -15.34 13.69
C GLY A 139 -21.31 -14.49 12.43
N ILE A 140 -20.49 -14.87 11.44
CA ILE A 140 -20.39 -14.21 10.14
C ILE A 140 -21.15 -15.05 9.11
N LYS A 141 -21.99 -14.41 8.28
CA LYS A 141 -22.79 -15.11 7.26
C LYS A 141 -22.03 -15.28 5.94
N ARG A 142 -21.31 -14.24 5.52
CA ARG A 142 -20.56 -14.19 4.27
C ARG A 142 -19.35 -13.27 4.40
N LEU A 143 -18.34 -13.49 3.57
CA LEU A 143 -17.19 -12.61 3.44
C LEU A 143 -17.56 -11.32 2.68
N ASN A 144 -16.82 -10.24 2.92
CA ASN A 144 -16.92 -9.01 2.15
C ASN A 144 -16.44 -9.23 0.69
N ALA A 145 -16.74 -8.31 -0.23
CA ALA A 145 -16.30 -8.39 -1.63
C ALA A 145 -14.79 -8.61 -1.74
N ILE A 146 -13.98 -7.72 -1.15
CA ILE A 146 -12.51 -7.83 -1.18
C ILE A 146 -12.01 -9.12 -0.53
N GLN A 147 -12.67 -9.58 0.55
CA GLN A 147 -12.32 -10.84 1.20
C GLN A 147 -12.65 -12.06 0.32
N SER A 148 -13.73 -11.97 -0.47
CA SER A 148 -14.14 -13.03 -1.40
C SER A 148 -13.21 -13.10 -2.61
N ILE A 149 -12.73 -11.96 -3.11
CA ILE A 149 -11.73 -11.90 -4.21
C ILE A 149 -10.45 -12.64 -3.81
N VAL A 150 -9.92 -12.33 -2.63
CA VAL A 150 -8.65 -12.90 -2.17
C VAL A 150 -8.81 -14.28 -1.55
N PHE A 151 -10.05 -14.78 -1.38
CA PHE A 151 -10.33 -16.02 -0.65
C PHE A 151 -9.57 -17.20 -1.24
N GLU A 152 -9.58 -17.35 -2.56
CA GLU A 152 -8.92 -18.48 -3.23
C GLU A 152 -7.42 -18.51 -2.93
N THR A 153 -6.74 -17.37 -3.08
CA THR A 153 -5.29 -17.28 -2.82
C THR A 153 -4.97 -17.30 -1.33
N ALA A 154 -5.81 -16.73 -0.47
CA ALA A 154 -5.54 -16.66 0.97
C ALA A 154 -5.88 -17.97 1.71
N TYR A 155 -6.86 -18.72 1.23
CA TYR A 155 -7.37 -19.91 1.91
C TYR A 155 -6.93 -21.22 1.27
N ASN A 156 -6.60 -21.25 -0.03
CA ASN A 156 -6.31 -22.49 -0.76
C ASN A 156 -4.89 -22.59 -1.31
N THR A 157 -4.10 -21.51 -1.29
CA THR A 157 -2.72 -21.52 -1.82
C THR A 157 -1.69 -21.03 -0.80
N ASN A 158 -0.43 -21.39 -1.02
CA ASN A 158 0.74 -20.95 -0.23
C ASN A 158 1.46 -19.75 -0.87
N GLU A 159 0.77 -19.02 -1.73
CA GLU A 159 1.35 -17.87 -2.43
C GLU A 159 1.48 -16.66 -1.52
N ASN A 160 2.52 -15.86 -1.72
CA ASN A 160 2.71 -14.62 -0.98
C ASN A 160 1.66 -13.58 -1.40
N LEU A 161 1.06 -12.91 -0.41
CA LEU A 161 -0.04 -11.96 -0.63
C LEU A 161 0.35 -10.53 -0.24
N LEU A 162 0.10 -9.59 -1.16
CA LEU A 162 0.18 -8.14 -0.90
C LEU A 162 -1.19 -7.51 -1.14
N ILE A 163 -1.80 -6.98 -0.08
CA ILE A 163 -3.17 -6.42 -0.14
C ILE A 163 -3.13 -4.92 0.14
N HIS A 164 -3.34 -4.12 -0.92
CA HIS A 164 -3.53 -2.69 -0.81
C HIS A 164 -5.03 -2.35 -0.78
N ALA A 165 -5.51 -1.88 0.37
CA ALA A 165 -6.92 -1.54 0.55
C ALA A 165 -7.09 -0.43 1.60
N PRO A 166 -8.20 0.31 1.62
CA PRO A 166 -8.53 1.24 2.69
C PRO A 166 -8.65 0.58 4.07
N ASN A 167 -8.62 1.39 5.12
CA ASN A 167 -8.96 0.94 6.48
C ASN A 167 -10.45 0.57 6.55
N GLY A 168 -10.79 -0.42 7.40
CA GLY A 168 -12.19 -0.87 7.55
C GLY A 168 -12.68 -1.88 6.51
N VAL A 169 -11.88 -2.19 5.47
CA VAL A 169 -12.22 -3.23 4.47
C VAL A 169 -12.27 -4.65 5.05
N GLY A 170 -11.63 -4.86 6.21
CA GLY A 170 -11.59 -6.15 6.90
C GLY A 170 -10.33 -6.97 6.59
N LYS A 171 -9.17 -6.31 6.48
CA LYS A 171 -7.84 -6.95 6.30
C LYS A 171 -7.59 -8.02 7.38
N THR A 172 -8.01 -7.78 8.61
CA THR A 172 -7.86 -8.71 9.73
C THR A 172 -8.54 -10.05 9.48
N SER A 173 -9.69 -10.07 8.80
CA SER A 173 -10.34 -11.33 8.42
C SER A 173 -9.58 -12.04 7.31
N ILE A 174 -8.93 -11.31 6.40
CA ILE A 174 -8.06 -11.92 5.38
C ILE A 174 -6.87 -12.59 6.05
N THR A 175 -6.25 -11.93 7.04
CA THR A 175 -5.21 -12.56 7.87
C THR A 175 -5.73 -13.81 8.60
N MET A 176 -7.00 -13.84 9.00
CA MET A 176 -7.59 -15.05 9.58
C MET A 176 -7.66 -16.21 8.57
N LEU A 177 -8.00 -15.94 7.31
CA LEU A 177 -8.03 -16.95 6.25
C LEU A 177 -6.64 -17.58 6.06
N THR A 178 -5.59 -16.77 6.01
CA THR A 178 -4.22 -17.28 5.81
C THR A 178 -3.73 -18.11 7.01
N ILE A 179 -4.10 -17.73 8.23
CA ILE A 179 -3.80 -18.53 9.44
C ILE A 179 -4.50 -19.88 9.40
N LEU A 180 -5.76 -19.91 8.97
CA LEU A 180 -6.53 -21.15 8.90
C LEU A 180 -5.96 -22.10 7.85
N HIS A 181 -5.52 -21.56 6.72
CA HIS A 181 -4.83 -22.34 5.70
C HIS A 181 -3.57 -23.02 6.25
N GLU A 182 -2.76 -22.29 7.03
CA GLU A 182 -1.56 -22.85 7.68
C GLU A 182 -1.92 -23.96 8.71
N ILE A 183 -2.96 -23.75 9.51
CA ILE A 183 -3.45 -24.75 10.47
C ILE A 183 -3.96 -26.00 9.73
N ARG A 184 -4.66 -25.81 8.61
CA ARG A 184 -5.25 -26.90 7.81
C ARG A 184 -4.18 -27.80 7.19
N GLN A 185 -3.02 -27.25 6.83
CA GLN A 185 -1.89 -28.04 6.33
C GLN A 185 -1.33 -29.01 7.39
N HIS A 186 -1.55 -28.73 8.67
CA HIS A 186 -1.06 -29.53 9.81
C HIS A 186 -2.18 -30.32 10.50
N LEU A 187 -3.30 -30.53 9.81
CA LEU A 187 -4.43 -31.32 10.28
C LEU A 187 -4.24 -32.80 9.93
N GLN A 188 -4.20 -33.67 10.93
CA GLN A 188 -4.11 -35.12 10.69
C GLN A 188 -5.48 -35.73 10.34
N PRO A 189 -5.48 -36.88 9.64
CA PRO A 189 -6.68 -37.71 9.47
C PRO A 189 -7.24 -38.09 10.85
N GLY A 190 -8.40 -37.54 11.21
CA GLY A 190 -8.98 -37.65 12.55
C GLY A 190 -9.23 -36.30 13.25
N GLY A 191 -8.91 -35.18 12.62
CA GLY A 191 -9.26 -33.84 13.11
C GLY A 191 -8.32 -33.30 14.20
N VAL A 192 -7.20 -33.98 14.45
CA VAL A 192 -6.19 -33.54 15.43
C VAL A 192 -5.21 -32.59 14.75
N ILE A 193 -5.04 -31.40 15.32
CA ILE A 193 -4.10 -30.39 14.84
C ILE A 193 -2.71 -30.63 15.45
N CYS A 194 -1.68 -30.74 14.61
CA CYS A 194 -0.28 -30.91 15.05
C CYS A 194 0.32 -29.59 15.51
N LYS A 195 -0.01 -29.16 16.73
CA LYS A 195 0.40 -27.86 17.30
C LYS A 195 1.92 -27.64 17.40
N ASP A 196 2.71 -28.69 17.37
CA ASP A 196 4.17 -28.62 17.51
C ASP A 196 4.90 -28.50 16.16
N GLN A 197 4.19 -28.62 15.02
CA GLN A 197 4.80 -28.62 13.70
C GLN A 197 4.86 -27.24 13.03
N PHE A 198 4.18 -26.24 13.58
CA PHE A 198 4.12 -24.90 12.99
C PHE A 198 4.13 -23.78 14.03
N LYS A 199 4.59 -22.61 13.60
CA LYS A 199 4.52 -21.35 14.34
C LYS A 199 4.09 -20.23 13.39
N ILE A 200 3.19 -19.37 13.84
CA ILE A 200 2.68 -18.24 13.05
C ILE A 200 3.06 -16.94 13.72
N LEU A 201 3.73 -16.05 12.99
CA LEU A 201 4.08 -14.73 13.46
C LEU A 201 3.18 -13.66 12.83
N TYR A 202 2.64 -12.77 13.65
CA TYR A 202 1.94 -11.58 13.21
C TYR A 202 2.68 -10.34 13.71
N VAL A 203 3.14 -9.49 12.78
CA VAL A 203 3.88 -8.28 13.09
C VAL A 203 2.95 -7.08 12.99
N ALA A 204 2.71 -6.40 14.12
CA ALA A 204 1.86 -5.22 14.21
C ALA A 204 2.72 -3.94 14.36
N PRO A 205 2.35 -2.81 13.70
CA PRO A 205 3.13 -1.57 13.74
C PRO A 205 3.20 -0.91 15.12
N MET A 206 2.24 -1.18 16.01
CA MET A 206 2.14 -0.52 17.32
C MET A 206 1.77 -1.54 18.40
N LYS A 207 2.26 -1.32 19.63
CA LYS A 207 1.99 -2.20 20.78
C LYS A 207 0.49 -2.30 21.11
N ALA A 208 -0.23 -1.18 21.09
CA ALA A 208 -1.67 -1.18 21.37
C ALA A 208 -2.45 -2.05 20.36
N LEU A 209 -2.09 -1.96 19.07
CA LEU A 209 -2.69 -2.79 18.04
C LEU A 209 -2.29 -4.26 18.19
N ALA A 210 -1.06 -4.54 18.61
CA ALA A 210 -0.59 -5.90 18.90
C ALA A 210 -1.44 -6.56 20.02
N ALA A 211 -1.69 -5.85 21.11
CA ALA A 211 -2.53 -6.33 22.21
C ALA A 211 -3.99 -6.55 21.77
N GLU A 212 -4.56 -5.62 21.00
CA GLU A 212 -5.91 -5.75 20.45
C GLU A 212 -6.02 -6.99 19.54
N MET A 213 -5.06 -7.16 18.63
CA MET A 213 -5.04 -8.31 17.72
C MET A 213 -4.83 -9.62 18.46
N THR A 214 -4.00 -9.65 19.50
CA THR A 214 -3.81 -10.83 20.35
C THR A 214 -5.13 -11.26 20.98
N ASN A 215 -5.88 -10.32 21.57
CA ASN A 215 -7.18 -10.59 22.17
C ASN A 215 -8.21 -11.06 21.14
N TYR A 216 -8.25 -10.41 19.96
CA TYR A 216 -9.15 -10.78 18.88
C TYR A 216 -8.87 -12.20 18.35
N LEU A 217 -7.61 -12.49 18.04
CA LEU A 217 -7.17 -13.77 17.49
C LEU A 217 -7.30 -14.90 18.51
N SER A 218 -6.96 -14.65 19.78
CA SER A 218 -7.11 -15.62 20.86
C SER A 218 -8.58 -16.08 20.96
N LYS A 219 -9.53 -15.15 21.05
CA LYS A 219 -10.97 -15.48 21.13
C LYS A 219 -11.47 -16.32 19.94
N ARG A 220 -10.93 -16.07 18.75
CA ARG A 220 -11.33 -16.73 17.50
C ARG A 220 -10.69 -18.10 17.32
N LEU A 221 -9.48 -18.30 17.84
CA LEU A 221 -8.68 -19.53 17.67
C LEU A 221 -8.76 -20.48 18.88
N VAL A 222 -9.29 -20.02 20.02
CA VAL A 222 -9.57 -20.86 21.21
C VAL A 222 -10.37 -22.13 20.88
N PRO A 223 -11.39 -22.13 20.02
CA PRO A 223 -12.12 -23.34 19.66
C PRO A 223 -11.26 -24.42 18.98
N LEU A 224 -10.15 -24.02 18.35
CA LEU A 224 -9.17 -24.93 17.75
C LEU A 224 -8.06 -25.33 18.75
N GLY A 225 -8.12 -24.82 19.98
CA GLY A 225 -7.10 -25.02 21.01
C GLY A 225 -5.74 -24.41 20.66
N ILE A 226 -5.70 -23.40 19.78
CA ILE A 226 -4.48 -22.72 19.36
C ILE A 226 -4.17 -21.61 20.36
N ALA A 227 -2.96 -21.64 20.93
CA ALA A 227 -2.49 -20.63 21.87
C ALA A 227 -1.91 -19.43 21.12
N VAL A 228 -2.37 -18.23 21.49
CA VAL A 228 -1.91 -16.95 20.96
C VAL A 228 -1.30 -16.13 22.09
N LYS A 229 -0.08 -15.62 21.91
CA LYS A 229 0.57 -14.73 22.88
C LYS A 229 1.12 -13.49 22.19
N GLU A 230 1.13 -12.40 22.96
CA GLU A 230 1.82 -11.17 22.59
C GLU A 230 3.30 -11.27 23.01
N LEU A 231 4.19 -10.70 22.20
CA LEU A 231 5.61 -10.53 22.47
C LEU A 231 6.00 -9.11 22.05
N THR A 232 5.73 -8.12 22.89
CA THR A 232 6.06 -6.71 22.61
C THR A 232 6.76 -6.06 23.79
N GLY A 233 7.44 -4.93 23.54
CA GLY A 233 8.10 -4.17 24.60
C GLY A 233 9.04 -5.00 25.47
N ASP A 234 8.87 -4.87 26.78
CA ASP A 234 9.70 -5.55 27.79
C ASP A 234 9.21 -6.97 28.11
N MET A 235 8.14 -7.43 27.45
CA MET A 235 7.62 -8.76 27.68
C MET A 235 8.64 -9.81 27.24
N GLN A 236 8.93 -10.74 28.13
CA GLN A 236 9.79 -11.89 27.89
C GLN A 236 8.94 -13.14 28.13
N LEU A 237 8.91 -14.01 27.13
CA LEU A 237 8.26 -15.32 27.26
C LEU A 237 9.32 -16.33 27.67
N THR A 238 8.95 -17.23 28.57
CA THR A 238 9.80 -18.37 28.94
C THR A 238 9.84 -19.39 27.79
N LYS A 239 10.87 -20.25 27.77
CA LYS A 239 10.98 -21.33 26.76
C LYS A 239 9.74 -22.22 26.73
N GLY A 240 9.18 -22.54 27.90
CA GLY A 240 7.95 -23.36 28.00
C GLY A 240 6.74 -22.66 27.38
N GLU A 241 6.56 -21.36 27.62
CA GLU A 241 5.48 -20.58 27.00
C GLU A 241 5.64 -20.49 25.49
N ILE A 242 6.87 -20.28 25.00
CA ILE A 242 7.17 -20.23 23.57
C ILE A 242 6.83 -21.56 22.89
N LEU A 243 7.23 -22.68 23.50
CA LEU A 243 6.94 -24.01 22.98
C LEU A 243 5.43 -24.26 22.92
N HIS A 244 4.69 -23.90 23.96
CA HIS A 244 3.23 -24.09 24.01
C HIS A 244 2.44 -23.14 23.10
N THR A 245 3.03 -22.03 22.66
CA THR A 245 2.33 -21.00 21.86
C THR A 245 2.48 -21.25 20.37
N GLN A 246 1.40 -21.40 19.61
CA GLN A 246 1.46 -21.60 18.15
C GLN A 246 1.50 -20.27 17.40
N LYS A 247 0.84 -19.24 17.94
CA LYS A 247 0.79 -17.92 17.29
C LYS A 247 1.35 -16.82 18.18
N LEU A 248 2.27 -16.04 17.61
CA LEU A 248 2.89 -14.90 18.28
C LEU A 248 2.54 -13.60 17.58
N VAL A 249 2.21 -12.59 18.38
CA VAL A 249 1.93 -11.23 17.92
C VAL A 249 3.03 -10.31 18.46
N THR A 250 3.79 -9.66 17.57
CA THR A 250 4.98 -8.87 17.94
C THR A 250 5.01 -7.52 17.23
N THR A 251 5.95 -6.64 17.61
CA THR A 251 6.27 -5.42 16.83
C THR A 251 7.54 -5.61 16.01
N PRO A 252 7.75 -4.83 14.93
CA PRO A 252 8.97 -4.93 14.12
C PRO A 252 10.24 -4.80 14.94
N GLU A 253 10.28 -3.87 15.89
CA GLU A 253 11.46 -3.62 16.74
C GLU A 253 11.77 -4.82 17.62
N LYS A 254 10.74 -5.40 18.25
CA LYS A 254 10.92 -6.58 19.11
C LYS A 254 11.32 -7.80 18.29
N TRP A 255 10.73 -7.99 17.12
CA TRP A 255 11.10 -9.08 16.22
C TRP A 255 12.56 -9.00 15.78
N VAL A 256 13.06 -7.80 15.47
CA VAL A 256 14.49 -7.57 15.16
C VAL A 256 15.39 -7.94 16.34
N VAL A 257 15.00 -7.62 17.58
CA VAL A 257 15.80 -8.00 18.76
C VAL A 257 15.82 -9.52 18.96
N VAL A 258 14.67 -10.19 18.81
CA VAL A 258 14.53 -11.64 18.97
C VAL A 258 15.39 -12.40 17.96
N THR A 259 15.27 -12.03 16.69
CA THR A 259 16.00 -12.69 15.59
C THR A 259 17.52 -12.49 15.66
N ARG A 260 17.99 -11.38 16.24
CA ARG A 260 19.43 -11.11 16.43
C ARG A 260 20.04 -11.79 17.66
N LYS A 261 19.24 -12.12 18.67
CA LYS A 261 19.69 -12.78 19.91
C LYS A 261 19.58 -14.31 19.80
N SER A 262 19.97 -14.88 18.67
CA SER A 262 19.83 -16.31 18.29
C SER A 262 20.48 -17.35 19.22
N VAL A 263 20.94 -16.94 20.41
CA VAL A 263 21.45 -17.80 21.47
C VAL A 263 20.54 -17.66 22.71
N GLY A 264 19.70 -18.66 22.98
CA GLY A 264 18.86 -18.73 24.18
C GLY A 264 17.48 -19.35 23.95
N ASP A 265 16.59 -19.20 24.93
CA ASP A 265 15.22 -19.77 25.00
C ASP A 265 14.31 -19.44 23.82
N VAL A 266 14.68 -18.43 23.02
CA VAL A 266 13.90 -17.87 21.90
C VAL A 266 14.26 -18.50 20.55
N SER A 267 15.24 -19.42 20.52
CA SER A 267 15.63 -20.15 19.30
C SER A 267 14.54 -21.04 18.75
N GLN A 268 13.51 -21.37 19.53
CA GLN A 268 12.38 -22.19 19.10
C GLN A 268 11.32 -21.40 18.31
N ILE A 269 11.52 -20.09 18.12
CA ILE A 269 10.64 -19.23 17.31
C ILE A 269 11.16 -19.11 15.86
N VAL A 270 12.47 -19.27 15.65
CA VAL A 270 13.17 -19.03 14.38
C VAL A 270 13.64 -20.33 13.78
#